data_AF-A0A229TV49-F1
#
_entry.id   AF-A0A229TV49-F1
#
_cell.length_a   1.000
_cell.length_b   1.000
_cell.length_c   1.000
_cell.angle_alpha   90.00
_cell.angle_beta   90.00
_cell.angle_gamma   90.00
#
_symmetry.space_group_name_H-M   'P 1'
#
loop_
_entity.id
_entity.type
_entity.pdbx_description
1 polymer ?
#
loop_
_entity_poly.entity_id
_entity_poly.type
_entity_poly.pdbx_seq_one_letter_code
_entity_poly.pdbx_strand_id
1 'polypeptide(L)'
;MDENARLNVVVFQVNGDEDDLLRAAAPAQAEDAIRQAWRQVQRERQVQPPDITRVHSVWQPSRVDRIFLAATFRGAEITHDFDRPADGDWDTAFEAAREENTKVQLESLRDAFVRAESEGEWLPILHTYDGPLKLYYSLPLVDDRLHLGFARATATPEGRVGMSHLLRNQADALSEDEFHELIDEAVGNLRRGLIVKVAPDPDKGPLVILERGDNSLCAASAVVMDDFAETIGAHVGEDQLLAALVSPDHIYVAGVSSGWAAELTEWVRTSPDTSGDLVPTLLRVDSHGIREIIAERPTGRVPASTSV
;
A
#
# COMPACT_ATOMS: atom_id res chain seq x y z
N MET A 1 23.07 -10.65 5.24
CA MET A 1 23.68 -10.01 4.06
C MET A 1 22.51 -9.48 3.27
N ASP A 2 22.43 -8.17 3.03
CA ASP A 2 21.24 -7.58 2.41
C ASP A 2 21.26 -7.87 0.90
N GLU A 3 20.43 -8.83 0.48
CA GLU A 3 20.39 -9.32 -0.90
C GLU A 3 19.87 -8.26 -1.89
N ASN A 4 19.20 -7.20 -1.40
CA ASN A 4 18.61 -6.16 -2.24
C ASN A 4 19.65 -5.28 -2.93
N ALA A 5 20.82 -5.04 -2.32
CA ALA A 5 21.89 -4.24 -2.93
C ALA A 5 22.47 -4.88 -4.20
N ARG A 6 22.30 -6.20 -4.36
CA ARG A 6 22.77 -6.97 -5.52
C ARG A 6 21.79 -6.98 -6.69
N LEU A 7 20.63 -6.34 -6.52
CA LEU A 7 19.62 -6.19 -7.56
C LEU A 7 19.72 -4.81 -8.20
N ASN A 8 19.56 -4.77 -9.51
CA ASN A 8 19.25 -3.56 -10.24
C ASN A 8 17.72 -3.48 -10.36
N VAL A 9 17.12 -2.65 -9.51
CA VAL A 9 15.71 -2.30 -9.63
C VAL A 9 15.57 -1.31 -10.78
N VAL A 10 14.65 -1.59 -11.69
CA VAL A 10 14.38 -0.79 -12.87
C VAL A 10 12.92 -0.35 -12.83
N VAL A 11 12.72 0.95 -13.00
CA VAL A 11 11.41 1.60 -13.05
C VAL A 11 11.16 2.11 -14.46
N PHE A 12 10.03 1.71 -15.04
CA PHE A 12 9.54 2.18 -16.33
C PHE A 12 8.34 3.08 -16.10
N GLN A 13 8.44 4.33 -16.54
CA GLN A 13 7.34 5.29 -16.48
C GLN A 13 6.50 5.21 -17.75
N VAL A 14 5.19 5.07 -17.60
CA VAL A 14 4.24 4.95 -18.72
C VAL A 14 3.58 6.30 -18.98
N ASN A 15 3.58 6.76 -20.23
CA ASN A 15 2.92 7.98 -20.72
C ASN A 15 3.26 9.28 -19.96
N GLY A 16 4.39 9.34 -19.25
CA GLY A 16 4.80 10.49 -18.45
C GLY A 16 3.99 10.69 -17.17
N ASP A 17 3.17 9.71 -16.79
CA ASP A 17 2.41 9.71 -15.55
C ASP A 17 3.34 9.32 -14.38
N GLU A 18 3.41 10.12 -13.32
CA GLU A 18 4.25 9.84 -12.16
C GLU A 18 3.67 8.74 -11.27
N ASP A 19 2.37 8.45 -11.43
CA ASP A 19 1.66 7.42 -10.67
C ASP A 19 1.64 6.06 -11.41
N ASP A 20 1.90 6.03 -12.72
CA ASP A 20 1.95 4.80 -13.52
C ASP A 20 3.40 4.29 -13.71
N LEU A 21 3.93 3.68 -12.64
CA LEU A 21 5.28 3.16 -12.56
C LEU A 21 5.31 1.62 -12.54
N LEU A 22 5.98 1.03 -13.53
CA LEU A 22 6.21 -0.41 -13.58
C LEU A 22 7.60 -0.72 -13.03
N ARG A 23 7.67 -1.62 -12.04
CA ARG A 23 8.93 -1.96 -11.37
C ARG A 23 9.27 -3.42 -11.60
N ALA A 24 10.53 -3.69 -11.93
CA ALA A 24 11.07 -5.03 -11.99
C ALA A 24 12.53 -5.03 -11.55
N ALA A 25 13.06 -6.21 -11.23
CA ALA A 25 14.43 -6.34 -10.76
C ALA A 25 15.19 -7.43 -11.51
N ALA A 26 16.48 -7.22 -11.70
CA ALA A 26 17.40 -8.23 -12.23
C ALA A 26 18.73 -8.14 -11.47
N PRO A 27 19.60 -9.16 -11.53
CA PRO A 27 20.92 -9.07 -10.91
C PRO A 27 21.71 -7.86 -11.45
N ALA A 28 22.26 -7.03 -10.56
CA ALA A 28 22.96 -5.81 -10.95
C ALA A 28 24.18 -6.07 -11.86
N GLN A 29 24.83 -7.20 -11.63
CA GLN A 29 25.98 -7.64 -12.41
C GLN A 29 25.61 -8.14 -13.81
N ALA A 30 24.34 -8.43 -14.09
CA ALA A 30 23.95 -8.93 -15.41
C ALA A 30 24.18 -7.85 -16.49
N GLU A 31 24.70 -8.28 -17.64
CA GLU A 31 24.90 -7.38 -18.79
C GLU A 31 23.57 -7.04 -19.49
N ASP A 32 22.51 -7.82 -19.30
CA ASP A 32 21.19 -7.58 -19.88
C ASP A 32 20.10 -7.37 -18.82
N ALA A 33 20.48 -6.77 -17.68
CA ALA A 33 19.61 -6.57 -16.51
C ALA A 33 18.30 -5.85 -16.87
N ILE A 34 18.38 -4.77 -17.65
CA ILE A 34 17.20 -3.98 -18.03
C ILE A 34 16.30 -4.77 -19.00
N ARG A 35 16.90 -5.53 -19.91
CA ARG A 35 16.13 -6.42 -20.79
C ARG A 35 15.40 -7.50 -20.01
N GLN A 36 16.03 -8.06 -18.98
CA GLN A 36 15.39 -9.04 -18.09
C GLN A 36 14.24 -8.42 -17.30
N ALA A 37 14.44 -7.22 -16.75
CA ALA A 37 13.40 -6.46 -16.04
C ALA A 37 12.20 -6.16 -16.96
N TRP A 38 12.44 -5.69 -18.19
CA TRP A 38 11.38 -5.42 -19.16
C TRP A 38 10.55 -6.67 -19.49
N ARG A 39 11.18 -7.84 -19.63
CA ARG A 39 10.44 -9.09 -19.85
C ARG A 39 9.54 -9.47 -18.68
N GLN A 40 9.89 -9.09 -17.46
CA GLN A 40 9.03 -9.32 -16.29
C GLN A 40 7.81 -8.40 -16.36
N VAL A 41 8.04 -7.10 -16.58
CA VAL A 41 6.98 -6.11 -16.79
C VAL A 41 5.99 -6.54 -17.88
N GLN A 42 6.49 -7.04 -19.02
CA GLN A 42 5.64 -7.50 -20.12
C GLN A 42 4.79 -8.74 -19.80
N ARG A 43 5.16 -9.55 -18.80
CA ARG A 43 4.32 -10.67 -18.34
C ARG A 43 3.19 -10.20 -17.44
N GLU A 44 3.44 -9.15 -16.66
CA GLU A 44 2.50 -8.61 -15.68
C GLU A 44 1.51 -7.65 -16.32
N ARG A 45 1.97 -6.84 -17.29
CA ARG A 45 1.14 -5.84 -17.97
C ARG A 45 1.51 -5.73 -19.44
N GLN A 46 0.49 -5.65 -20.31
CA GLN A 46 0.67 -5.49 -21.74
C GLN A 46 0.95 -4.03 -22.14
N VAL A 47 2.08 -3.47 -21.71
CA VAL A 47 2.53 -2.12 -22.09
C VAL A 47 3.41 -2.17 -23.33
N GLN A 48 3.20 -1.24 -24.26
CA GLN A 48 4.00 -1.16 -25.47
C GLN A 48 5.25 -0.30 -25.23
N PRO A 49 6.41 -0.64 -25.83
CA PRO A 49 7.62 0.15 -25.68
C PRO A 49 7.51 1.65 -26.01
N PRO A 50 6.71 2.08 -27.02
CA PRO A 50 6.50 3.51 -27.30
C PRO A 50 5.78 4.28 -26.19
N ASP A 51 5.06 3.59 -25.30
CA ASP A 51 4.36 4.22 -24.19
C ASP A 51 5.31 4.56 -23.04
N ILE A 52 6.55 4.05 -23.06
CA ILE A 52 7.53 4.31 -22.02
C ILE A 52 8.24 5.64 -22.28
N THR A 53 8.09 6.57 -21.35
CA THR A 53 8.66 7.93 -21.45
C THR A 53 9.94 8.09 -20.64
N ARG A 54 10.14 7.29 -19.59
CA ARG A 54 11.36 7.28 -18.77
C ARG A 54 11.70 5.88 -18.31
N VAL A 55 12.99 5.56 -18.28
CA VAL A 55 13.54 4.36 -17.64
C VAL A 55 14.58 4.80 -16.63
N HIS A 56 14.32 4.47 -15.37
CA HIS A 56 15.25 4.72 -14.27
C HIS A 56 15.75 3.39 -13.72
N SER A 57 17.04 3.28 -13.44
CA SER A 57 17.65 2.06 -12.89
C SER A 57 18.63 2.38 -11.78
N VAL A 58 18.63 1.59 -10.70
CA VAL A 58 19.58 1.78 -9.60
C VAL A 58 21.02 1.76 -10.12
N TRP A 59 21.36 0.85 -11.03
CA TRP A 59 22.71 0.74 -11.59
C TRP A 59 22.77 1.17 -13.05
N GLN A 60 23.85 1.85 -13.42
CA GLN A 60 24.11 2.31 -14.78
C GLN A 60 23.93 1.17 -15.79
N PRO A 61 23.15 1.39 -16.86
CA PRO A 61 22.94 0.40 -17.90
C PRO A 61 24.27 -0.06 -18.50
N SER A 62 24.44 -1.37 -18.67
CA SER A 62 25.61 -1.94 -19.35
C SER A 62 25.67 -1.49 -20.83
N ARG A 63 26.75 -1.83 -21.54
CA ARG A 63 26.79 -1.59 -22.99
C ARG A 63 25.67 -2.33 -23.74
N VAL A 64 25.35 -3.56 -23.33
CA VAL A 64 24.32 -4.38 -23.97
C VAL A 64 22.93 -3.80 -23.68
N ASP A 65 22.69 -3.35 -22.45
CA ASP A 65 21.43 -2.69 -22.07
C ASP A 65 21.25 -1.35 -22.76
N ARG A 66 22.32 -0.54 -22.93
CA ARG A 66 22.23 0.73 -23.69
C ARG A 66 21.79 0.52 -25.14
N ILE A 67 22.30 -0.52 -25.80
CA ILE A 67 21.87 -0.87 -27.17
C ILE A 67 20.39 -1.28 -27.17
N PHE A 68 19.97 -2.07 -26.18
CA PHE A 68 18.57 -2.46 -26.03
C PHE A 68 17.65 -1.26 -25.80
N LEU A 69 17.99 -0.40 -24.83
CA LEU A 69 17.23 0.82 -24.51
C LEU A 69 17.04 1.70 -25.74
N ALA A 70 18.12 1.97 -26.50
CA ALA A 70 18.06 2.78 -27.71
C ALA A 70 17.21 2.14 -28.83
N ALA A 71 17.18 0.81 -28.91
CA ALA A 71 16.39 0.10 -29.91
C ALA A 71 14.91 0.02 -29.53
N THR A 72 14.61 -0.15 -28.24
CA THR A 72 13.27 -0.49 -27.73
C THR A 72 12.48 0.74 -27.26
N PHE A 73 13.09 1.66 -26.52
CA PHE A 73 12.42 2.82 -25.92
C PHE A 73 12.90 4.13 -26.57
N ARG A 74 12.55 4.31 -27.85
CA ARG A 74 13.03 5.46 -28.64
C ARG A 74 12.47 6.76 -28.09
N GLY A 75 13.34 7.59 -27.53
CA GLY A 75 12.99 8.90 -27.00
C GLY A 75 12.68 8.92 -25.50
N ALA A 76 12.76 7.77 -24.82
CA ALA A 76 12.66 7.73 -23.37
C ALA A 76 13.88 8.38 -22.69
N GLU A 77 13.65 9.11 -21.60
CA GLU A 77 14.73 9.60 -20.74
C GLU A 77 15.32 8.43 -19.94
N ILE A 78 16.65 8.31 -19.90
CA ILE A 78 17.36 7.22 -19.21
C ILE A 78 18.21 7.81 -18.08
N THR A 79 17.94 7.41 -16.85
CA THR A 79 18.68 7.87 -15.66
C THR A 79 19.08 6.69 -14.77
N HIS A 80 20.10 6.91 -13.91
CA HIS A 80 20.55 5.92 -12.95
C HIS A 80 21.12 6.55 -11.69
N ASP A 81 21.14 5.80 -10.59
CA ASP A 81 21.66 6.26 -9.30
C ASP A 81 23.16 6.02 -9.15
N PHE A 82 23.62 4.81 -9.50
CA PHE A 82 25.01 4.40 -9.29
C PHE A 82 25.70 4.00 -10.59
N ASP A 83 26.93 4.46 -10.77
CA ASP A 83 27.75 4.04 -11.90
C ASP A 83 28.17 2.57 -11.75
N ARG A 84 28.20 1.86 -12.88
CA ARG A 84 28.67 0.48 -12.94
C ARG A 84 30.19 0.48 -12.75
N PRO A 85 30.75 -0.35 -11.85
CA PRO A 85 32.19 -0.35 -11.60
C PRO A 85 32.96 -0.77 -12.85
N ALA A 86 33.97 0.01 -13.23
CA ALA A 86 34.74 -0.20 -14.46
C ALA A 86 35.57 -1.50 -14.44
N ASP A 87 36.06 -1.90 -13.27
CA ASP A 87 37.00 -3.04 -13.10
C ASP A 87 36.32 -4.31 -12.56
N GLY A 88 34.99 -4.33 -12.50
CA GLY A 88 34.24 -5.47 -11.95
C GLY A 88 34.31 -5.58 -10.42
N ASP A 89 34.82 -4.56 -9.73
CA ASP A 89 34.81 -4.48 -8.26
C ASP A 89 33.41 -4.14 -7.72
N TRP A 90 32.51 -5.10 -7.89
CA TRP A 90 31.12 -4.98 -7.49
C TRP A 90 30.92 -4.99 -5.98
N ASP A 91 31.78 -5.66 -5.23
CA ASP A 91 31.64 -5.74 -3.78
C ASP A 91 31.86 -4.36 -3.14
N THR A 92 32.88 -3.61 -3.56
CA THR A 92 33.08 -2.22 -3.13
C THR A 92 31.94 -1.31 -3.58
N ALA A 93 31.46 -1.48 -4.82
CA ALA A 93 30.34 -0.70 -5.33
C ALA A 93 29.05 -0.97 -4.53
N PHE A 94 28.76 -2.22 -4.18
CA PHE A 94 27.59 -2.58 -3.37
C PHE A 94 27.67 -2.01 -1.96
N GLU A 95 28.85 -1.99 -1.33
CA GLU A 95 29.01 -1.37 -0.02
C GLU A 95 28.85 0.16 -0.08
N ALA A 96 29.39 0.83 -1.11
CA ALA A 96 29.19 2.26 -1.31
C ALA A 96 27.71 2.62 -1.58
N ALA A 97 27.05 1.85 -2.45
CA ALA A 97 25.63 2.01 -2.74
C ALA A 97 24.76 1.70 -1.52
N ARG A 98 25.19 0.78 -0.65
CA ARG A 98 24.54 0.50 0.63
C ARG A 98 24.63 1.71 1.54
N GLU A 99 25.80 2.34 1.68
CA GLU A 99 25.96 3.55 2.52
C GLU A 99 25.13 4.73 2.00
N GLU A 100 25.09 4.94 0.69
CA GLU A 100 24.37 6.05 0.05
C GLU A 100 22.85 5.82 -0.03
N ASN A 101 22.38 4.62 -0.38
CA ASN A 101 20.95 4.27 -0.30
C ASN A 101 20.46 4.27 1.15
N THR A 102 21.24 3.75 2.09
CA THR A 102 20.93 3.87 3.52
C THR A 102 20.76 5.35 3.86
N LYS A 103 21.64 6.24 3.41
CA LYS A 103 21.56 7.66 3.70
C LYS A 103 20.38 8.39 3.05
N VAL A 104 20.13 8.23 1.75
CA VAL A 104 19.03 8.91 1.03
C VAL A 104 17.66 8.34 1.41
N GLN A 105 17.57 7.02 1.60
CA GLN A 105 16.34 6.35 2.00
C GLN A 105 16.06 6.57 3.49
N LEU A 106 17.07 6.63 4.37
CA LEU A 106 16.88 7.10 5.75
C LEU A 106 16.59 8.58 5.83
N GLU A 107 17.19 9.47 5.02
CA GLU A 107 16.87 10.90 5.07
C GLU A 107 15.42 11.15 4.63
N SER A 108 14.97 10.55 3.52
CA SER A 108 13.57 10.68 3.07
C SER A 108 12.55 9.99 3.98
N LEU A 109 12.84 8.78 4.48
CA LEU A 109 11.97 8.11 5.46
C LEU A 109 12.00 8.80 6.83
N ARG A 110 13.14 9.36 7.24
CA ARG A 110 13.27 10.12 8.49
C ARG A 110 12.57 11.46 8.39
N ASP A 111 12.63 12.16 7.26
CA ASP A 111 11.91 13.41 7.09
C ASP A 111 10.39 13.19 7.06
N ALA A 112 9.92 12.14 6.39
CA ALA A 112 8.51 11.73 6.43
C ALA A 112 8.08 11.29 7.84
N PHE A 113 8.91 10.51 8.54
CA PHE A 113 8.67 10.07 9.91
C PHE A 113 8.67 11.23 10.91
N VAL A 114 9.66 12.12 10.85
CA VAL A 114 9.77 13.30 11.73
C VAL A 114 8.59 14.24 11.51
N ARG A 115 8.16 14.45 10.27
CA ARG A 115 6.95 15.23 9.98
C ARG A 115 5.69 14.54 10.47
N ALA A 116 5.56 13.23 10.25
CA ALA A 116 4.43 12.47 10.79
C ALA A 116 4.38 12.57 12.33
N GLU A 117 5.53 12.47 13.00
CA GLU A 117 5.65 12.68 14.44
C GLU A 117 5.24 14.09 14.88
N SER A 118 5.64 15.14 14.17
CA SER A 118 5.43 16.53 14.61
C SER A 118 4.12 17.17 14.13
N GLU A 119 3.64 16.79 12.96
CA GLU A 119 2.53 17.43 12.23
C GLU A 119 1.40 16.45 11.88
N GLY A 120 1.63 15.14 12.02
CA GLY A 120 0.63 14.13 11.74
C GLY A 120 -0.43 14.03 12.83
N GLU A 121 -1.62 13.60 12.42
CA GLU A 121 -2.70 13.28 13.35
C GLU A 121 -2.76 11.76 13.57
N TRP A 122 -3.14 11.35 14.78
CA TRP A 122 -3.36 9.94 15.08
C TRP A 122 -4.52 9.41 14.26
N LEU A 123 -4.32 8.25 13.65
CA LEU A 123 -5.32 7.51 12.89
C LEU A 123 -5.23 6.01 13.17
N PRO A 124 -6.37 5.31 13.18
CA PRO A 124 -6.38 3.85 13.13
C PRO A 124 -5.89 3.37 11.76
N ILE A 125 -5.05 2.35 11.74
CA ILE A 125 -4.44 1.79 10.52
C ILE A 125 -4.71 0.29 10.45
N LEU A 126 -5.45 -0.13 9.42
CA LEU A 126 -5.64 -1.54 9.11
C LEU A 126 -4.43 -2.13 8.40
N HIS A 127 -4.12 -3.39 8.70
CA HIS A 127 -3.06 -4.13 8.01
C HIS A 127 -3.33 -5.64 8.00
N THR A 128 -2.77 -6.35 7.01
CA THR A 128 -2.86 -7.82 6.87
C THR A 128 -1.48 -8.49 6.80
N TYR A 129 -1.29 -9.60 7.52
CA TYR A 129 0.04 -10.04 7.99
C TYR A 129 0.92 -10.81 6.98
N ASP A 130 2.25 -10.53 7.01
CA ASP A 130 3.42 -11.45 6.83
C ASP A 130 4.80 -10.75 7.10
N GLY A 131 4.88 -9.73 7.98
CA GLY A 131 6.07 -8.83 8.13
C GLY A 131 6.24 -8.22 9.53
N PRO A 132 7.24 -7.31 9.77
CA PRO A 132 7.93 -7.05 11.05
C PRO A 132 7.11 -6.32 12.15
N LEU A 133 5.83 -6.63 12.27
CA LEU A 133 4.86 -6.06 13.21
C LEU A 133 5.09 -6.47 14.68
N LYS A 134 6.13 -7.24 15.01
CA LYS A 134 6.48 -7.49 16.42
C LYS A 134 6.80 -6.21 17.17
N LEU A 135 7.27 -5.18 16.45
CA LEU A 135 7.65 -3.89 17.00
C LEU A 135 6.47 -2.93 17.14
N TYR A 136 5.43 -3.06 16.31
CA TYR A 136 4.27 -2.17 16.35
C TYR A 136 3.21 -2.69 17.31
N TYR A 137 2.48 -1.76 17.91
CA TYR A 137 1.27 -2.10 18.62
C TYR A 137 0.19 -2.47 17.61
N SER A 138 -0.45 -3.62 17.82
CA SER A 138 -1.43 -4.17 16.89
C SER A 138 -2.42 -5.06 17.64
N LEU A 139 -3.71 -4.89 17.32
CA LEU A 139 -4.83 -5.64 17.86
C LEU A 139 -5.44 -6.52 16.75
N PRO A 140 -5.59 -7.84 16.97
CA PRO A 140 -6.23 -8.70 15.99
C PRO A 140 -7.73 -8.37 15.88
N LEU A 141 -8.23 -8.29 14.64
CA LEU A 141 -9.64 -8.04 14.34
C LEU A 141 -10.35 -9.28 13.82
N VAL A 142 -9.73 -10.02 12.90
CA VAL A 142 -10.33 -11.22 12.27
C VAL A 142 -9.27 -12.28 12.06
N ASP A 143 -9.43 -13.44 12.71
CA ASP A 143 -8.64 -14.67 12.51
C ASP A 143 -7.11 -14.47 12.42
N ASP A 144 -6.55 -13.50 13.15
CA ASP A 144 -5.14 -13.08 13.06
C ASP A 144 -4.67 -12.73 11.62
N ARG A 145 -5.61 -12.38 10.74
CA ARG A 145 -5.35 -12.00 9.34
C ARG A 145 -5.47 -10.51 9.13
N LEU A 146 -6.49 -9.90 9.73
CA LEU A 146 -6.68 -8.45 9.74
C LEU A 146 -6.42 -7.92 11.13
N HIS A 147 -5.69 -6.82 11.20
CA HIS A 147 -5.29 -6.20 12.45
C HIS A 147 -5.48 -4.69 12.42
N LEU A 148 -5.61 -4.11 13.61
CA LEU A 148 -5.69 -2.68 13.87
C LEU A 148 -4.43 -2.21 14.58
N GLY A 149 -3.71 -1.26 13.98
CA GLY A 149 -2.69 -0.47 14.63
C GLY A 149 -3.08 0.99 14.71
N PHE A 150 -2.16 1.81 15.20
CA PHE A 150 -2.29 3.27 15.22
C PHE A 150 -1.04 3.89 14.66
N ALA A 151 -1.17 4.98 13.89
CA ALA A 151 -0.05 5.77 13.44
C ALA A 151 -0.42 7.25 13.44
N ARG A 152 0.57 8.11 13.66
CA ARG A 152 0.46 9.48 13.18
C ARG A 152 0.64 9.47 11.68
N ALA A 153 -0.33 9.97 10.93
CA ALA A 153 -0.23 10.06 9.48
C ALA A 153 -0.28 11.51 9.03
N THR A 154 0.46 11.81 7.96
CA THR A 154 0.41 13.11 7.28
C THR A 154 0.70 12.94 5.80
N ALA A 155 0.16 13.84 4.99
CA ALA A 155 0.53 13.91 3.58
C ALA A 155 1.85 14.68 3.42
N THR A 156 2.79 14.10 2.68
CA THR A 156 4.02 14.80 2.30
C THR A 156 3.75 15.78 1.14
N PRO A 157 4.59 16.80 0.93
CA PRO A 157 4.43 17.74 -0.19
C PRO A 157 4.38 17.08 -1.58
N GLU A 158 4.99 15.89 -1.70
CA GLU A 158 5.02 15.07 -2.91
C GLU A 158 3.78 14.18 -3.05
N GLY A 159 2.76 14.36 -2.21
CA GLY A 159 1.51 13.60 -2.26
C GLY A 159 1.61 12.18 -1.68
N ARG A 160 2.73 11.83 -1.02
CA ARG A 160 2.88 10.53 -0.35
C ARG A 160 2.33 10.57 1.06
N VAL A 161 2.13 9.41 1.67
CA VAL A 161 1.73 9.30 3.09
C VAL A 161 2.96 9.02 3.95
N GLY A 162 3.27 9.92 4.88
CA GLY A 162 4.21 9.66 5.96
C GLY A 162 3.47 9.06 7.15
N MET A 163 3.99 7.96 7.71
CA MET A 163 3.43 7.32 8.90
C MET A 163 4.48 7.12 10.00
N SER A 164 4.12 7.49 11.24
CA SER A 164 4.83 7.08 12.46
C SER A 164 3.94 6.14 13.26
N HIS A 165 4.22 4.84 13.19
CA HIS A 165 3.42 3.83 13.88
C HIS A 165 3.68 3.84 15.39
N LEU A 166 2.60 3.65 16.16
CA LEU A 166 2.68 3.39 17.59
C LEU A 166 3.44 2.08 17.83
N LEU A 167 4.57 2.17 18.52
CA LEU A 167 5.38 1.01 18.87
C LEU A 167 4.80 0.30 20.10
N ARG A 168 5.02 -1.01 20.20
CA ARG A 168 4.55 -1.82 21.33
C ARG A 168 5.06 -1.30 22.68
N ASN A 169 6.33 -0.94 22.76
CA ASN A 169 6.93 -0.39 23.98
C ASN A 169 6.41 1.00 24.35
N GLN A 170 5.92 1.78 23.36
CA GLN A 170 5.25 3.05 23.62
C GLN A 170 3.86 2.80 24.19
N ALA A 171 3.10 1.88 23.57
CA ALA A 171 1.78 1.49 24.08
C ALA A 171 1.84 0.88 25.49
N ASP A 172 2.83 0.01 25.76
CA ASP A 172 3.05 -0.60 27.09
C ASP A 172 3.41 0.43 28.18
N ALA A 173 3.87 1.63 27.78
CA ALA A 173 4.21 2.71 28.69
C ALA A 173 3.05 3.66 28.99
N LEU A 174 1.96 3.58 28.22
CA LEU A 174 0.73 4.34 28.46
C LEU A 174 -0.09 3.67 29.58
N SER A 175 -0.73 4.48 30.40
CA SER A 175 -1.83 4.02 31.24
C SER A 175 -3.06 3.66 30.41
N GLU A 176 -4.00 2.93 31.01
CA GLU A 176 -5.26 2.56 30.35
C GLU A 176 -6.06 3.80 29.91
N ASP A 177 -6.12 4.83 30.75
CA ASP A 177 -6.80 6.09 30.43
C ASP A 177 -6.12 6.82 29.26
N GLU A 178 -4.78 6.94 29.26
CA GLU A 178 -4.03 7.55 28.16
C GLU A 178 -4.18 6.76 26.84
N PHE A 179 -4.27 5.44 26.94
CA PHE A 179 -4.48 4.59 25.78
C PHE A 179 -5.90 4.74 25.21
N HIS A 180 -6.92 4.85 26.06
CA HIS A 180 -8.28 5.17 25.62
C HIS A 180 -8.37 6.56 25.00
N GLU A 181 -7.72 7.58 25.60
CA GLU A 181 -7.65 8.92 25.02
C GLU A 181 -7.03 8.91 23.61
N LEU A 182 -5.97 8.10 23.39
CA LEU A 182 -5.36 7.94 22.06
C LEU A 182 -6.34 7.30 21.06
N ILE A 183 -7.07 6.26 21.47
CA ILE A 183 -8.08 5.61 20.60
C ILE A 183 -9.18 6.61 20.23
N ASP A 184 -9.71 7.33 21.21
CA ASP A 184 -10.77 8.33 21.02
C ASP A 184 -10.30 9.45 20.10
N GLU A 185 -9.05 9.93 20.28
CA GLU A 185 -8.44 10.92 19.39
C GLU A 185 -8.34 10.37 17.96
N ALA A 186 -7.80 9.16 17.79
CA ALA A 186 -7.57 8.56 16.48
C ALA A 186 -8.88 8.33 15.72
N VAL A 187 -9.90 7.79 16.39
CA VAL A 187 -11.23 7.57 15.82
C VAL A 187 -11.93 8.91 15.54
N GLY A 188 -11.80 9.89 16.42
CA GLY A 188 -12.34 11.24 16.24
C GLY A 188 -11.72 11.96 15.02
N ASN A 189 -10.41 11.82 14.82
CA ASN A 189 -9.70 12.37 13.66
C ASN A 189 -10.18 11.71 12.36
N LEU A 190 -10.25 10.37 12.33
CA LEU A 190 -10.79 9.63 11.18
C LEU A 190 -12.21 10.09 10.84
N ARG A 191 -13.10 10.15 11.85
CA ARG A 191 -14.51 10.57 11.69
C ARG A 191 -14.61 11.98 11.11
N ARG A 192 -13.76 12.91 11.56
CA ARG A 192 -13.74 14.31 11.09
C ARG A 192 -13.35 14.42 9.62
N GLY A 193 -12.45 13.57 9.13
CA GLY A 193 -11.98 13.56 7.75
C GLY A 193 -12.90 12.81 6.77
N LEU A 194 -13.73 11.90 7.27
CA LEU A 194 -14.57 11.01 6.47
C LEU A 194 -15.65 11.75 5.68
N ILE A 195 -15.73 11.41 4.40
CA ILE A 195 -16.77 11.86 3.46
C ILE A 195 -17.57 10.63 3.04
N VAL A 196 -18.89 10.69 3.26
CA VAL A 196 -19.82 9.63 2.86
C VAL A 196 -20.51 10.04 1.57
N LYS A 197 -20.35 9.25 0.51
CA LYS A 197 -21.10 9.40 -0.73
C LYS A 197 -21.99 8.19 -0.93
N VAL A 198 -23.19 8.40 -1.48
CA VAL A 198 -24.14 7.33 -1.80
C VAL A 198 -24.41 7.36 -3.30
N ALA A 199 -24.10 6.25 -3.96
CA ALA A 199 -24.38 6.02 -5.37
C ALA A 199 -25.57 5.05 -5.48
N PRO A 200 -26.77 5.53 -5.89
CA PRO A 200 -27.91 4.64 -6.08
C PRO A 200 -27.77 3.85 -7.39
N ASP A 201 -28.10 2.56 -7.34
CA ASP A 201 -28.25 1.71 -8.51
C ASP A 201 -29.62 1.01 -8.49
N PRO A 202 -30.45 1.13 -9.55
CA PRO A 202 -31.80 0.57 -9.58
C PRO A 202 -31.87 -0.95 -9.43
N ASP A 203 -30.85 -1.67 -9.89
CA ASP A 203 -30.85 -3.13 -9.96
C ASP A 203 -30.08 -3.74 -8.77
N LYS A 204 -29.08 -3.03 -8.26
CA LYS A 204 -28.18 -3.54 -7.21
C LYS A 204 -28.46 -2.94 -5.84
N GLY A 205 -29.18 -1.83 -5.75
CA GLY A 205 -29.36 -1.06 -4.52
C GLY A 205 -28.24 -0.04 -4.29
N PRO A 206 -28.28 0.69 -3.16
CA PRO A 206 -27.31 1.74 -2.86
C PRO A 206 -25.91 1.18 -2.61
N LEU A 207 -24.90 1.87 -3.14
CA LEU A 207 -23.49 1.70 -2.82
C LEU A 207 -22.99 2.93 -2.07
N VAL A 208 -22.49 2.72 -0.86
CA VAL A 208 -21.82 3.77 -0.08
C VAL A 208 -20.34 3.76 -0.42
N ILE A 209 -19.76 4.94 -0.62
CA ILE A 209 -18.34 5.15 -0.88
C ILE A 209 -17.85 6.02 0.26
N LEU A 210 -16.85 5.54 1.00
CA LEU A 210 -16.15 6.36 1.98
C LEU A 210 -14.74 6.66 1.48
N GLU A 211 -14.42 7.94 1.57
CA GLU A 211 -13.12 8.52 1.30
C GLU A 211 -12.86 9.56 2.39
N ARG A 212 -11.67 10.16 2.39
CA ARG A 212 -11.44 11.35 3.22
C ARG A 212 -11.01 12.55 2.39
N GLY A 213 -11.42 13.74 2.82
CA GLY A 213 -11.14 14.98 2.11
C GLY A 213 -9.67 15.44 2.16
N ASP A 214 -8.87 14.91 3.08
CA ASP A 214 -7.48 15.25 3.34
C ASP A 214 -6.52 14.25 2.67
N ASN A 215 -6.58 14.17 1.33
CA ASN A 215 -5.81 13.21 0.52
C ASN A 215 -6.16 11.75 0.81
N SER A 216 -7.42 11.47 1.18
CA SER A 216 -8.00 10.13 1.34
C SER A 216 -7.35 9.21 2.38
N LEU A 217 -6.55 9.73 3.32
CA LEU A 217 -5.70 8.92 4.21
C LEU A 217 -6.46 7.91 5.10
N CYS A 218 -6.30 6.61 4.82
CA CYS A 218 -6.74 5.51 5.69
C CYS A 218 -8.27 5.43 5.90
N ALA A 219 -9.08 5.81 4.90
CA ALA A 219 -10.55 5.71 4.99
C ALA A 219 -11.04 4.27 5.23
N ALA A 220 -10.28 3.24 4.83
CA ALA A 220 -10.60 1.83 5.07
C ALA A 220 -10.76 1.50 6.56
N SER A 221 -10.06 2.21 7.43
CA SER A 221 -10.15 2.03 8.88
C SER A 221 -11.50 2.46 9.47
N ALA A 222 -12.40 3.09 8.70
CA ALA A 222 -13.75 3.42 9.15
C ALA A 222 -14.52 2.19 9.65
N VAL A 223 -14.20 1.01 9.10
CA VAL A 223 -14.86 -0.26 9.47
C VAL A 223 -14.69 -0.65 10.94
N VAL A 224 -13.71 -0.08 11.66
CA VAL A 224 -13.50 -0.34 13.10
C VAL A 224 -14.21 0.67 14.02
N MET A 225 -14.92 1.65 13.47
CA MET A 225 -15.72 2.57 14.27
C MET A 225 -16.89 1.82 14.93
N ASP A 226 -17.15 2.15 16.18
CA ASP A 226 -18.20 1.56 17.03
C ASP A 226 -19.61 1.67 16.43
N ASP A 227 -19.89 2.79 15.77
CA ASP A 227 -21.17 3.08 15.11
C ASP A 227 -21.14 2.86 13.59
N PHE A 228 -20.11 2.20 13.05
CA PHE A 228 -19.95 2.01 11.61
C PHE A 228 -21.15 1.31 10.98
N ALA A 229 -21.55 0.16 11.52
CA ALA A 229 -22.63 -0.63 10.95
C ALA A 229 -23.99 0.09 11.05
N GLU A 230 -24.25 0.80 12.15
CA GLU A 230 -25.47 1.59 12.32
C GLU A 230 -25.51 2.77 11.34
N THR A 231 -24.43 3.55 11.28
CA THR A 231 -24.34 4.77 10.48
C THR A 231 -24.38 4.46 8.99
N ILE A 232 -23.57 3.51 8.53
CA ILE A 232 -23.51 3.12 7.12
C ILE A 232 -24.72 2.27 6.74
N GLY A 233 -25.21 1.43 7.64
CA GLY A 233 -26.42 0.65 7.45
C GLY A 233 -27.66 1.50 7.20
N ALA A 234 -27.77 2.68 7.85
CA ALA A 234 -28.83 3.63 7.57
C ALA A 234 -28.80 4.19 6.13
N HIS A 235 -27.61 4.35 5.53
CA HIS A 235 -27.47 4.78 4.13
C HIS A 235 -27.79 3.66 3.13
N VAL A 236 -27.48 2.42 3.49
CA VAL A 236 -27.69 1.23 2.67
C VAL A 236 -29.11 0.68 2.79
N GLY A 237 -29.75 0.87 3.94
CA GLY A 237 -31.04 0.28 4.31
C GLY A 237 -30.94 -1.15 4.87
N GLU A 238 -29.78 -1.57 5.38
CA GLU A 238 -29.55 -2.92 5.92
C GLU A 238 -28.52 -2.91 7.06
N ASP A 239 -28.70 -3.76 8.08
CA ASP A 239 -27.79 -3.87 9.23
C ASP A 239 -26.58 -4.80 8.98
N GLN A 240 -26.69 -5.67 7.97
CA GLN A 240 -25.61 -6.55 7.53
C GLN A 240 -24.97 -5.98 6.27
N LEU A 241 -23.67 -5.72 6.35
CA LEU A 241 -22.92 -4.98 5.35
C LEU A 241 -21.79 -5.82 4.74
N LEU A 242 -21.51 -5.54 3.48
CA LEU A 242 -20.31 -5.94 2.75
C LEU A 242 -19.42 -4.71 2.62
N ALA A 243 -18.24 -4.73 3.23
CA ALA A 243 -17.26 -3.64 3.17
C ALA A 243 -16.04 -4.07 2.36
N ALA A 244 -15.89 -3.52 1.15
CA ALA A 244 -14.77 -3.76 0.26
C ALA A 244 -13.66 -2.73 0.50
N LEU A 245 -12.59 -3.16 1.15
CA LEU A 245 -11.36 -2.40 1.36
C LEU A 245 -10.46 -2.62 0.13
N VAL A 246 -10.57 -1.80 -0.91
CA VAL A 246 -9.77 -2.00 -2.13
C VAL A 246 -8.35 -1.43 -1.99
N SER A 247 -8.15 -0.49 -1.07
CA SER A 247 -6.86 0.10 -0.67
C SER A 247 -7.01 0.68 0.74
N PRO A 248 -5.95 1.10 1.43
CA PRO A 248 -6.07 1.83 2.70
C PRO A 248 -6.99 3.05 2.63
N ASP A 249 -7.08 3.68 1.46
CA ASP A 249 -7.72 4.99 1.28
C ASP A 249 -9.14 4.93 0.71
N HIS A 250 -9.58 3.75 0.26
CA HIS A 250 -10.86 3.59 -0.45
C HIS A 250 -11.64 2.39 0.06
N ILE A 251 -12.87 2.66 0.50
CA ILE A 251 -13.82 1.65 0.96
C ILE A 251 -15.18 1.83 0.26
N TYR A 252 -15.73 0.71 -0.18
CA TYR A 252 -17.05 0.62 -0.76
C TYR A 252 -17.92 -0.28 0.10
N VAL A 253 -19.14 0.16 0.42
CA VAL A 253 -20.04 -0.57 1.33
C VAL A 253 -21.40 -0.75 0.70
N ALA A 254 -21.92 -1.98 0.75
CA ALA A 254 -23.26 -2.30 0.29
C ALA A 254 -23.93 -3.28 1.26
N GLY A 255 -25.24 -3.49 1.10
CA GLY A 255 -25.98 -4.47 1.91
C GLY A 255 -25.61 -5.89 1.51
N VAL A 256 -25.63 -6.84 2.45
CA VAL A 256 -25.42 -8.26 2.13
C VAL A 256 -26.48 -8.78 1.15
N SER A 257 -27.69 -8.23 1.20
CA SER A 257 -28.76 -8.56 0.25
C SER A 257 -28.68 -7.84 -1.10
N SER A 258 -27.69 -6.95 -1.29
CA SER A 258 -27.56 -6.12 -2.49
C SER A 258 -27.02 -6.90 -3.71
N GLY A 259 -27.23 -6.34 -4.90
CA GLY A 259 -26.66 -6.89 -6.14
C GLY A 259 -25.15 -6.62 -6.32
N TRP A 260 -24.50 -5.95 -5.36
CA TRP A 260 -23.10 -5.54 -5.43
C TRP A 260 -22.09 -6.62 -5.04
N ALA A 261 -22.52 -7.70 -4.38
CA ALA A 261 -21.62 -8.67 -3.77
C ALA A 261 -20.55 -9.25 -4.73
N ALA A 262 -20.96 -9.59 -5.96
CA ALA A 262 -20.04 -10.15 -6.96
C ALA A 262 -19.01 -9.12 -7.46
N GLU A 263 -19.42 -7.87 -7.64
CA GLU A 263 -18.55 -6.79 -8.13
C GLU A 263 -17.57 -6.33 -7.05
N LEU A 264 -18.04 -6.18 -5.80
CA LEU A 264 -17.17 -5.87 -4.66
C LEU A 264 -16.10 -6.96 -4.46
N THR A 265 -16.49 -8.23 -4.62
CA THR A 265 -15.54 -9.36 -4.60
C THR A 265 -14.50 -9.24 -5.70
N GLU A 266 -14.92 -8.91 -6.92
CA GLU A 266 -14.01 -8.74 -8.05
C GLU A 266 -13.07 -7.55 -7.83
N TRP A 267 -13.58 -6.39 -7.43
CA TRP A 267 -12.77 -5.18 -7.18
C TRP A 267 -11.68 -5.41 -6.14
N VAL A 268 -12.00 -6.13 -5.06
CA VAL A 268 -11.02 -6.55 -4.07
C VAL A 268 -9.97 -7.46 -4.69
N ARG A 269 -10.39 -8.46 -5.48
CA ARG A 269 -9.48 -9.43 -6.09
C ARG A 269 -8.57 -8.87 -7.17
N THR A 270 -9.04 -7.86 -7.89
CA THR A 270 -8.30 -7.22 -8.98
C THR A 270 -7.74 -5.86 -8.59
N SER A 271 -7.78 -5.49 -7.31
CA SER A 271 -7.29 -4.18 -6.88
C SER A 271 -5.82 -4.00 -7.26
N PRO A 272 -5.47 -2.87 -7.91
CA PRO A 272 -4.11 -2.57 -8.30
C PRO A 272 -3.24 -2.17 -7.11
N ASP A 273 -3.81 -1.92 -5.93
CA ASP A 273 -3.07 -1.38 -4.80
C ASP A 273 -1.99 -2.34 -4.28
N THR A 274 -0.73 -1.96 -4.39
CA THR A 274 0.41 -2.75 -3.90
C THR A 274 1.04 -2.18 -2.64
N SER A 275 0.34 -1.30 -1.91
CA SER A 275 0.82 -0.62 -0.70
C SER A 275 1.41 -1.58 0.36
N GLY A 276 1.03 -2.86 0.34
CA GLY A 276 1.73 -3.95 1.01
C GLY A 276 1.34 -4.14 2.48
N ASP A 277 0.91 -3.06 3.15
CA ASP A 277 0.47 -3.10 4.54
C ASP A 277 -0.94 -3.65 4.70
N LEU A 278 -1.85 -3.30 3.79
CA LEU A 278 -3.21 -3.83 3.72
C LEU A 278 -3.43 -4.57 2.40
N VAL A 279 -3.61 -5.88 2.48
CA VAL A 279 -4.11 -6.67 1.36
C VAL A 279 -5.57 -6.26 1.12
N PRO A 280 -5.94 -5.92 -0.13
CA PRO A 280 -7.33 -5.62 -0.45
C PRO A 280 -8.24 -6.75 -0.01
N THR A 281 -9.31 -6.41 0.70
CA THR A 281 -10.13 -7.37 1.46
C THR A 281 -11.61 -7.01 1.41
N LEU A 282 -12.48 -8.00 1.26
CA LEU A 282 -13.93 -7.89 1.40
C LEU A 282 -14.34 -8.46 2.76
N LEU A 283 -14.98 -7.63 3.57
CA LEU A 283 -15.41 -7.96 4.92
C LEU A 283 -16.93 -8.09 5.01
N ARG A 284 -17.38 -8.98 5.90
CA ARG A 284 -18.75 -8.95 6.42
C ARG A 284 -18.78 -8.19 7.74
N VAL A 285 -19.67 -7.23 7.87
CA VAL A 285 -19.77 -6.36 9.05
C VAL A 285 -21.23 -6.27 9.51
N ASP A 286 -21.46 -6.27 10.82
CA ASP A 286 -22.77 -5.99 11.41
C ASP A 286 -22.64 -5.18 12.71
N SER A 287 -23.73 -5.03 13.47
CA SER A 287 -23.79 -4.26 14.72
C SER A 287 -22.84 -4.71 15.83
N HIS A 288 -22.15 -5.85 15.69
CA HIS A 288 -21.13 -6.28 16.65
C HIS A 288 -19.71 -6.22 16.04
N GLY A 289 -19.53 -5.50 14.93
CA GLY A 289 -18.26 -5.30 14.25
C GLY A 289 -18.02 -6.26 13.09
N ILE A 290 -16.74 -6.52 12.81
CA ILE A 290 -16.31 -7.35 11.68
C ILE A 290 -16.53 -8.83 12.03
N ARG A 291 -17.20 -9.57 11.15
CA ARG A 291 -17.54 -10.98 11.35
C ARG A 291 -16.55 -11.94 10.71
N GLU A 292 -16.22 -11.68 9.46
CA GLU A 292 -15.38 -12.56 8.66
C GLU A 292 -14.80 -11.81 7.46
N ILE A 293 -13.71 -12.38 6.93
CA ILE A 293 -13.15 -12.02 5.64
C ILE A 293 -13.78 -12.92 4.57
N ILE A 294 -14.55 -12.34 3.65
CA ILE A 294 -15.26 -13.06 2.58
C ILE A 294 -14.33 -13.33 1.40
N ALA A 295 -13.51 -12.35 1.04
CA ALA A 295 -12.56 -12.45 -0.06
C ALA A 295 -11.35 -11.56 0.20
N GLU A 296 -10.23 -11.92 -0.40
CA GLU A 296 -9.02 -11.10 -0.43
C GLU A 296 -8.41 -11.16 -1.81
N ARG A 297 -7.56 -10.17 -2.12
CA ARG A 297 -6.70 -10.27 -3.28
C ARG A 297 -5.78 -11.49 -3.15
N PRO A 298 -5.66 -12.34 -4.19
CA PRO A 298 -4.68 -13.41 -4.21
C PRO A 298 -3.27 -12.83 -4.07
N THR A 299 -2.62 -13.08 -2.95
CA THR A 299 -1.25 -12.64 -2.66
C THR A 299 -0.20 -13.68 -3.05
N GLY A 300 -0.63 -14.81 -3.64
CA GLY A 300 0.23 -16.00 -3.81
C GLY A 300 0.55 -16.71 -2.49
N ARG A 301 -0.01 -16.26 -1.36
CA ARG A 301 0.16 -16.85 -0.04
C ARG A 301 -0.73 -18.09 0.12
N VAL A 302 -0.20 -19.13 0.74
CA VAL A 302 -0.99 -20.30 1.17
C VAL A 302 -1.86 -19.83 2.34
N PRO A 303 -3.17 -20.15 2.38
CA PRO A 303 -3.99 -19.85 3.55
C PRO A 303 -3.32 -20.45 4.80
N ALA A 304 -3.17 -19.68 5.87
CA ALA A 304 -2.81 -20.26 7.16
C ALA A 304 -3.87 -21.34 7.46
N SER A 305 -3.39 -22.56 7.72
CA SER A 305 -4.25 -23.72 7.90
C SER A 305 -5.37 -23.42 8.89
N THR A 306 -6.62 -23.56 8.45
CA THR A 306 -7.78 -23.68 9.32
C THR A 306 -7.51 -24.84 10.27
N SER A 307 -7.06 -24.51 11.46
CA SER A 307 -6.88 -25.47 12.54
C SER A 307 -8.29 -25.80 13.02
N VAL A 308 -8.81 -26.94 12.59
CA VAL A 308 -10.02 -27.58 13.15
C VAL A 308 -9.71 -28.07 14.56
#